data_AF-D7FJA9-F1
#
_entry.id   AF-D7FJA9-F1
#
_cell.length_a   1.000
_cell.length_b   1.000
_cell.length_c   1.000
_cell.angle_alpha   90.00
_cell.angle_beta   90.00
_cell.angle_gamma   90.00
#
_symmetry.space_group_name_H-M   'P 1'
#
loop_
_entity.id
_entity.type
_entity.pdbx_description
1 polymer ?
#
loop_
_entity_poly.entity_id
_entity_poly.type
_entity_poly.pdbx_seq_one_letter_code
_entity_poly.pdbx_strand_id
1 'polypeptide(L)'
;MRTSYRLGRWGLGSGAKKESQAMPTAGGATGEDSVDVKCGGSDVTDRVTGGPGDDAGPTLDDKEQQRQLLEERISRMNPRDQALARHSQVHANHRNIAAKNAEITQRRVQEERGRWQQAQEESQQQGLPVGACVTSRAAARIDLAGGWTDTPPISYEAGGAVLNAAVTVSGEKPIEARCERIEAASVELVCVGREGTVTSRTVCSSLEDFLDFCVPHAPAALLKAALICAGIVPLPTAASSVGNRTAANADTKDLHASAVATAGVPACKKGSSSSSLEKQLARVFGCGGIRITSRSGLPQGSGMGTSSILAGVVLSAVCVAAGRAMSPTSLVHAVLRVEQLMTAGGGHQDQVGGLLGGVKICRTSASLPLQVRTETVPLDPTFETALNDRLVLVFTGKQRLARDLLQGVVRGWHDRLPGTVNTVKGLVSNAEDAANACRGAGDVEALGRCLSTYWEQKKRMAPGAEPPAVKALLERMRPFCHGLSGCGAGGGGFVAGITKNPGDQASRTWLPVVCLAWYVLVGSPRWAQAYVGVDVWHEYCHNLNDFQKR
;
A
#
# COMPACT_ATOMS: atom_id res chain seq x y z
N MET A 1 -14.20 31.06 -14.37
CA MET A 1 -14.53 31.24 -12.94
C MET A 1 -14.18 29.94 -12.23
N ARG A 2 -13.24 29.97 -11.28
CA ARG A 2 -12.78 28.80 -10.53
C ARG A 2 -13.71 28.59 -9.32
N THR A 3 -14.39 27.46 -9.25
CA THR A 3 -15.15 27.07 -8.06
C THR A 3 -14.34 26.03 -7.29
N SER A 4 -13.80 26.43 -6.14
CA SER A 4 -13.08 25.56 -5.21
C SER A 4 -14.02 25.22 -4.06
N TYR A 5 -14.38 23.95 -3.88
CA TYR A 5 -15.13 23.52 -2.71
C TYR A 5 -14.16 23.14 -1.58
N ARG A 6 -14.27 23.85 -0.45
CA ARG A 6 -13.59 23.57 0.81
C ARG A 6 -14.52 22.69 1.65
N LEU A 7 -14.15 21.45 1.96
CA LEU A 7 -14.91 20.63 2.90
C LEU A 7 -14.73 21.21 4.33
N GLY A 8 -15.85 21.54 4.96
CA GLY A 8 -15.92 22.28 6.22
C GLY A 8 -15.52 21.47 7.46
N ARG A 9 -14.90 22.18 8.41
CA ARG A 9 -14.68 21.76 9.80
C ARG A 9 -16.03 21.49 10.49
N TRP A 10 -16.17 20.34 11.15
CA TRP A 10 -17.20 20.15 12.17
C TRP A 10 -16.64 20.60 13.53
N GLY A 11 -17.32 21.57 14.12
CA GLY A 11 -17.00 22.16 15.42
C GLY A 11 -17.45 21.29 16.60
N LEU A 12 -16.72 21.45 17.70
CA LEU A 12 -16.99 20.91 19.02
C LEU A 12 -18.38 21.35 19.52
N GLY A 13 -19.16 20.39 20.02
CA GLY A 13 -20.41 20.62 20.74
C GLY A 13 -20.46 19.79 22.02
N SER A 14 -20.38 20.47 23.15
CA SER A 14 -20.47 19.98 24.52
C SER A 14 -21.80 19.32 24.88
N GLY A 15 -21.77 18.24 25.67
CA GLY A 15 -22.96 17.69 26.32
C GLY A 15 -22.58 16.75 27.47
N ALA A 16 -22.58 17.27 28.70
CA ALA A 16 -22.35 16.54 29.94
C ALA A 16 -23.65 15.89 30.47
N LYS A 17 -23.53 14.73 31.15
CA LYS A 17 -24.37 14.13 32.23
C LYS A 17 -24.36 12.60 32.10
N LYS A 18 -24.44 11.76 33.13
CA LYS A 18 -24.11 11.75 34.57
C LYS A 18 -24.32 10.28 34.97
N GLU A 19 -23.46 9.79 35.86
CA GLU A 19 -23.55 8.62 36.77
C GLU A 19 -24.87 7.81 36.88
N SER A 20 -24.76 6.48 37.02
CA SER A 20 -25.15 5.76 38.25
C SER A 20 -24.80 4.26 38.22
N GLN A 21 -24.18 3.79 39.31
CA GLN A 21 -23.95 2.40 39.71
C GLN A 21 -25.24 1.66 40.09
N ALA A 22 -25.24 0.32 39.97
CA ALA A 22 -25.75 -0.60 41.02
C ALA A 22 -25.46 -2.08 40.67
N MET A 23 -24.77 -2.78 41.58
CA MET A 23 -24.86 -4.24 41.76
C MET A 23 -26.14 -4.60 42.52
N PRO A 24 -26.54 -5.89 42.59
CA PRO A 24 -26.30 -6.62 43.85
C PRO A 24 -26.06 -8.15 43.76
N THR A 25 -25.20 -8.63 44.69
CA THR A 25 -25.29 -9.80 45.61
C THR A 25 -25.64 -11.24 45.18
N ALA A 26 -24.63 -12.12 45.32
CA ALA A 26 -24.46 -13.27 46.23
C ALA A 26 -25.62 -14.22 46.66
N GLY A 27 -25.28 -15.53 46.70
CA GLY A 27 -25.89 -16.61 47.50
C GLY A 27 -25.98 -17.92 46.69
N GLY A 28 -25.56 -19.12 47.10
CA GLY A 28 -24.99 -19.70 48.31
C GLY A 28 -24.98 -21.25 48.16
N ALA A 29 -24.01 -21.90 48.81
CA ALA A 29 -23.88 -23.29 49.36
C ALA A 29 -24.89 -24.39 48.97
N THR A 30 -24.58 -25.70 48.83
CA THR A 30 -24.03 -26.69 49.80
C THR A 30 -23.97 -28.10 49.18
N GLY A 31 -23.13 -29.00 49.73
CA GLY A 31 -23.38 -30.47 49.86
C GLY A 31 -22.64 -31.36 48.85
N GLU A 32 -21.53 -32.02 49.19
CA GLU A 32 -21.34 -33.25 50.00
C GLU A 32 -21.39 -34.58 49.20
N ASP A 33 -20.22 -35.24 49.19
CA ASP A 33 -19.90 -36.67 49.30
C ASP A 33 -20.68 -37.75 48.53
N SER A 34 -19.96 -38.53 47.72
CA SER A 34 -19.72 -39.95 48.02
C SER A 34 -18.82 -40.63 46.97
N VAL A 35 -17.98 -41.52 47.47
CA VAL A 35 -17.00 -42.37 46.79
C VAL A 35 -17.70 -43.65 46.35
N ASP A 36 -17.46 -44.14 45.12
CA ASP A 36 -17.27 -45.58 44.94
C ASP A 36 -16.54 -45.99 43.65
N VAL A 37 -15.78 -47.06 43.81
CA VAL A 37 -14.75 -47.63 42.93
C VAL A 37 -15.36 -48.69 42.01
N LYS A 38 -15.00 -48.74 40.72
CA LYS A 38 -14.49 -49.98 40.05
C LYS A 38 -14.11 -49.83 38.59
N CYS A 39 -13.10 -50.64 38.27
CA CYS A 39 -12.37 -50.84 37.03
C CYS A 39 -13.24 -51.22 35.82
N GLY A 40 -12.80 -50.80 34.63
CA GLY A 40 -13.24 -51.34 33.34
C GLY A 40 -12.18 -51.09 32.28
N GLY A 41 -11.64 -52.17 31.71
CA GLY A 41 -10.71 -52.14 30.59
C GLY A 41 -11.40 -52.07 29.23
N SER A 42 -10.54 -52.10 28.21
CA SER A 42 -10.77 -52.37 26.78
C SER A 42 -11.63 -51.38 25.99
N ASP A 43 -10.90 -50.56 25.22
CA ASP A 43 -10.98 -50.42 23.77
C ASP A 43 -12.32 -50.20 23.05
N VAL A 44 -12.35 -49.01 22.43
CA VAL A 44 -12.62 -48.77 21.00
C VAL A 44 -14.08 -48.59 20.56
N THR A 45 -14.26 -47.43 19.92
CA THR A 45 -15.37 -46.97 19.06
C THR A 45 -16.74 -46.82 19.71
N ASP A 46 -17.17 -45.57 19.95
CA ASP A 46 -18.11 -44.95 19.01
C ASP A 46 -18.31 -43.45 19.23
N ARG A 47 -18.87 -42.83 18.19
CA ARG A 47 -19.21 -41.43 18.01
C ARG A 47 -20.08 -40.81 19.13
N VAL A 48 -20.04 -39.47 19.20
CA VAL A 48 -21.18 -38.51 19.06
C VAL A 48 -21.07 -37.31 20.04
N THR A 49 -21.28 -36.10 19.47
CA THR A 49 -21.75 -34.82 20.05
C THR A 49 -20.93 -34.07 21.11
N GLY A 50 -20.49 -32.87 20.75
CA GLY A 50 -20.29 -31.74 21.66
C GLY A 50 -20.86 -30.47 21.02
N GLY A 51 -21.76 -29.79 21.75
CA GLY A 51 -22.45 -28.55 21.33
C GLY A 51 -21.54 -27.32 21.28
N PRO A 52 -22.10 -26.12 21.00
CA PRO A 52 -21.33 -24.91 20.75
C PRO A 52 -20.76 -24.38 22.08
N GLY A 53 -19.50 -24.73 22.37
CA GLY A 53 -18.71 -24.09 23.41
C GLY A 53 -18.09 -22.80 22.89
N ASP A 54 -18.13 -21.76 23.72
CA ASP A 54 -17.55 -20.44 23.47
C ASP A 54 -16.08 -20.52 23.04
N ASP A 55 -15.83 -20.12 21.79
CA ASP A 55 -14.51 -20.14 21.15
C ASP A 55 -13.69 -18.91 21.60
N ALA A 56 -13.33 -18.88 22.89
CA ALA A 56 -12.36 -17.94 23.43
C ALA A 56 -10.96 -18.39 22.99
N GLY A 57 -10.42 -17.77 21.94
CA GLY A 57 -9.08 -18.08 21.44
C GLY A 57 -7.99 -17.95 22.51
N PRO A 58 -6.84 -18.63 22.34
CA PRO A 58 -5.82 -18.76 23.38
C PRO A 58 -5.28 -17.39 23.83
N THR A 59 -5.12 -17.25 25.14
CA THR A 59 -4.62 -16.04 25.79
C THR A 59 -3.13 -15.81 25.46
N LEU A 60 -2.60 -14.63 25.81
CA LEU A 60 -1.18 -14.31 25.56
C LEU A 60 -0.24 -15.27 26.30
N ASP A 61 -0.59 -15.69 27.51
CA ASP A 61 0.20 -16.62 28.32
C ASP A 61 0.23 -18.04 27.70
N ASP A 62 -0.88 -18.49 27.13
CA ASP A 62 -0.95 -19.80 26.46
C ASP A 62 -0.03 -19.88 25.24
N LYS A 63 0.12 -18.76 24.51
CA LYS A 63 1.00 -18.67 23.34
C LYS A 63 2.47 -18.64 23.72
N GLU A 64 2.82 -17.97 24.82
CA GLU A 64 4.18 -17.93 25.33
C GLU A 64 4.62 -19.33 25.82
N GLN A 65 3.73 -20.05 26.52
CA GLN A 65 3.97 -21.44 26.95
C GLN A 65 4.13 -22.40 25.76
N GLN A 66 3.25 -22.33 24.76
CA GLN A 66 3.38 -23.16 23.55
C GLN A 66 4.68 -22.88 22.79
N ARG A 67 5.14 -21.62 22.78
CA ARG A 67 6.41 -21.23 22.15
C ARG A 67 7.60 -21.81 22.92
N GLN A 68 7.59 -21.76 24.25
CA GLN A 68 8.66 -22.33 25.08
C GLN A 68 8.80 -23.84 24.90
N LEU A 69 7.70 -24.59 24.93
CA LEU A 69 7.69 -26.06 24.73
C LEU A 69 8.20 -26.46 23.34
N LEU A 70 7.89 -25.65 22.33
CA LEU A 70 8.37 -25.85 20.97
C LEU A 70 9.87 -25.53 20.84
N GLU A 71 10.34 -24.43 21.43
CA GLU A 71 11.77 -24.09 21.48
C GLU A 71 12.58 -25.18 22.17
N GLU A 72 12.03 -25.77 23.22
CA GLU A 72 12.62 -26.90 23.94
C GLU A 72 12.64 -28.20 23.11
N ARG A 73 11.61 -28.46 22.28
CA ARG A 73 11.64 -29.58 21.32
C ARG A 73 12.68 -29.37 20.24
N ILE A 74 12.80 -28.16 19.73
CA ILE A 74 13.79 -27.82 18.69
C ILE A 74 15.21 -27.94 19.26
N SER A 75 15.47 -27.47 20.48
CA SER A 75 16.83 -27.54 21.08
C SER A 75 17.36 -28.97 21.24
N ARG A 76 16.48 -29.97 21.35
CA ARG A 76 16.83 -31.40 21.45
C ARG A 76 17.14 -32.06 20.10
N MET A 77 16.94 -31.38 18.97
CA MET A 77 17.22 -31.93 17.62
C MET A 77 18.70 -31.76 17.25
N ASN A 78 19.18 -32.52 16.25
CA ASN A 78 20.51 -32.28 15.68
C ASN A 78 20.54 -30.94 14.89
N PRO A 79 21.72 -30.35 14.62
CA PRO A 79 21.81 -29.00 14.02
C PRO A 79 21.12 -28.86 12.65
N ARG A 80 21.09 -29.92 11.84
CA ARG A 80 20.43 -29.91 10.53
C ARG A 80 18.91 -29.89 10.67
N ASP A 81 18.38 -30.70 11.59
CA ASP A 81 16.95 -30.79 11.87
C ASP A 81 16.45 -29.58 12.64
N GLN A 82 17.28 -28.96 13.50
CA GLN A 82 17.01 -27.67 14.11
C GLN A 82 16.78 -26.58 13.05
N ALA A 83 17.67 -26.51 12.06
CA ALA A 83 17.53 -25.54 10.97
C ALA A 83 16.25 -25.80 10.15
N LEU A 84 15.95 -27.07 9.84
CA LEU A 84 14.76 -27.45 9.07
C LEU A 84 13.46 -27.20 9.85
N ALA A 85 13.42 -27.52 11.15
CA ALA A 85 12.27 -27.29 12.02
C ALA A 85 12.01 -25.80 12.21
N ARG A 86 13.05 -25.00 12.46
CA ARG A 86 12.94 -23.53 12.54
C ARG A 86 12.43 -22.95 11.22
N HIS A 87 12.98 -23.39 10.08
CA HIS A 87 12.52 -22.96 8.76
C HIS A 87 11.06 -23.34 8.52
N SER A 88 10.65 -24.56 8.86
CA SER A 88 9.26 -25.04 8.69
C SER A 88 8.26 -24.30 9.58
N GLN A 89 8.64 -24.02 10.83
CA GLN A 89 7.84 -23.24 11.79
C GLN A 89 7.61 -21.82 11.29
N VAL A 90 8.67 -21.20 10.78
CA VAL A 90 8.69 -19.88 10.18
C VAL A 90 7.72 -19.84 8.99
N HIS A 91 7.80 -20.78 8.04
CA HIS A 91 6.83 -20.89 6.92
C HIS A 91 5.38 -21.14 7.33
N ALA A 92 5.13 -21.91 8.38
CA ALA A 92 3.78 -22.15 8.90
C ALA A 92 3.18 -20.88 9.51
N ASN A 93 3.98 -20.16 10.32
CA ASN A 93 3.59 -18.86 10.86
C ASN A 93 3.32 -17.85 9.73
N HIS A 94 4.10 -17.85 8.65
CA HIS A 94 3.88 -16.96 7.51
C HIS A 94 2.55 -17.19 6.80
N ARG A 95 2.21 -18.45 6.53
CA ARG A 95 0.94 -18.79 5.85
C ARG A 95 -0.25 -18.37 6.70
N ASN A 96 -0.18 -18.59 8.01
CA ASN A 96 -1.24 -18.20 8.93
C ASN A 96 -1.36 -16.68 9.08
N ILE A 97 -0.24 -15.96 9.19
CA ILE A 97 -0.23 -14.49 9.31
C ILE A 97 -0.68 -13.86 7.98
N ALA A 98 -0.16 -14.28 6.84
CA ALA A 98 -0.53 -13.73 5.53
C ALA A 98 -2.02 -13.97 5.21
N ALA A 99 -2.53 -15.17 5.47
CA ALA A 99 -3.94 -15.49 5.29
C ALA A 99 -4.85 -14.63 6.20
N LYS A 100 -4.49 -14.52 7.48
CA LYS A 100 -5.23 -13.68 8.45
C LYS A 100 -5.18 -12.20 8.09
N ASN A 101 -4.08 -11.73 7.49
CA ASN A 101 -3.96 -10.36 6.99
C ASN A 101 -4.78 -10.09 5.73
N ALA A 102 -4.83 -11.05 4.81
CA ALA A 102 -5.70 -10.97 3.65
C ALA A 102 -7.16 -10.90 4.10
N GLU A 103 -7.57 -11.75 5.03
CA GLU A 103 -8.92 -11.76 5.63
C GLU A 103 -9.25 -10.42 6.31
N ILE A 104 -8.33 -9.88 7.09
CA ILE A 104 -8.49 -8.61 7.79
C ILE A 104 -8.57 -7.42 6.84
N THR A 105 -7.68 -7.37 5.86
CA THR A 105 -7.65 -6.31 4.84
C THR A 105 -8.96 -6.37 4.08
N GLN A 106 -9.42 -7.57 3.73
CA GLN A 106 -10.73 -7.79 3.12
C GLN A 106 -11.85 -7.30 4.03
N ARG A 107 -11.88 -7.69 5.31
CA ARG A 107 -12.94 -7.28 6.25
C ARG A 107 -13.02 -5.77 6.39
N ARG A 108 -11.88 -5.08 6.57
CA ARG A 108 -11.83 -3.61 6.60
C ARG A 108 -12.28 -2.99 5.29
N VAL A 109 -11.83 -3.53 4.16
CA VAL A 109 -12.30 -3.07 2.85
C VAL A 109 -13.79 -3.31 2.68
N GLN A 110 -14.36 -4.41 3.20
CA GLN A 110 -15.81 -4.65 3.16
C GLN A 110 -16.58 -3.73 4.11
N GLU A 111 -16.04 -3.41 5.29
CA GLU A 111 -16.63 -2.45 6.23
C GLU A 111 -16.58 -1.02 5.68
N GLU A 112 -15.44 -0.61 5.10
CA GLU A 112 -15.30 0.64 4.35
C GLU A 112 -16.23 0.64 3.15
N ARG A 113 -16.32 -0.48 2.41
CA ARG A 113 -17.29 -0.65 1.32
C ARG A 113 -18.73 -0.55 1.80
N GLY A 114 -19.07 -1.07 2.97
CA GLY A 114 -20.40 -0.97 3.57
C GLY A 114 -20.73 0.49 3.91
N ARG A 115 -19.80 1.18 4.58
CA ARG A 115 -19.88 2.64 4.81
C ARG A 115 -19.98 3.43 3.51
N TRP A 116 -19.30 2.97 2.47
CA TRP A 116 -19.34 3.52 1.12
C TRP A 116 -20.66 3.27 0.39
N GLN A 117 -21.20 2.06 0.45
CA GLN A 117 -22.47 1.69 -0.16
C GLN A 117 -23.60 2.45 0.53
N GLN A 118 -23.53 2.56 1.86
CA GLN A 118 -24.43 3.39 2.63
C GLN A 118 -24.29 4.88 2.26
N ALA A 119 -23.07 5.41 2.19
CA ALA A 119 -22.83 6.78 1.73
C ALA A 119 -23.26 7.02 0.27
N GLN A 120 -23.26 5.99 -0.59
CA GLN A 120 -23.76 6.03 -1.97
C GLN A 120 -25.28 5.96 -2.04
N GLU A 121 -25.92 5.15 -1.19
CA GLU A 121 -27.37 5.10 -1.05
C GLU A 121 -27.91 6.43 -0.48
N GLU A 122 -27.15 7.06 0.41
CA GLU A 122 -27.43 8.40 0.96
C GLU A 122 -27.03 9.53 -0.02
N SER A 123 -26.02 9.33 -0.87
CA SER A 123 -25.59 10.28 -1.90
C SER A 123 -26.34 10.04 -3.21
N GLN A 124 -27.36 10.86 -3.49
CA GLN A 124 -28.05 10.91 -4.78
C GLN A 124 -27.17 11.47 -5.93
N GLN A 125 -25.99 10.91 -6.19
CA GLN A 125 -25.11 11.36 -7.28
C GLN A 125 -25.10 10.35 -8.43
N GLN A 126 -25.60 10.82 -9.57
CA GLN A 126 -25.48 10.11 -10.82
C GLN A 126 -24.02 10.10 -11.29
N GLY A 127 -23.55 8.98 -11.82
CA GLY A 127 -22.23 8.91 -12.46
C GLY A 127 -22.10 9.92 -13.60
N LEU A 128 -20.87 10.22 -14.01
CA LEU A 128 -20.62 11.19 -15.08
C LEU A 128 -21.41 10.84 -16.34
N PRO A 129 -21.96 11.83 -17.08
CA PRO A 129 -22.63 11.57 -18.35
C PRO A 129 -21.64 11.11 -19.43
N VAL A 130 -22.15 10.47 -20.48
CA VAL A 130 -21.34 10.07 -21.65
C VAL A 130 -20.68 11.31 -22.27
N GLY A 131 -19.39 11.20 -22.63
CA GLY A 131 -18.56 12.29 -23.14
C GLY A 131 -17.91 13.16 -22.07
N ALA A 132 -18.31 13.04 -20.80
CA ALA A 132 -17.62 13.71 -19.69
C ALA A 132 -16.43 12.89 -19.19
N CYS A 133 -15.47 13.57 -18.55
CA CYS A 133 -14.32 12.91 -17.94
C CYS A 133 -13.88 13.58 -16.64
N VAL A 134 -13.16 12.80 -15.84
CA VAL A 134 -12.42 13.26 -14.67
C VAL A 134 -10.96 12.86 -14.79
N THR A 135 -10.06 13.75 -14.38
CA THR A 135 -8.63 13.49 -14.28
C THR A 135 -8.20 13.56 -12.82
N SER A 136 -7.59 12.50 -12.32
CA SER A 136 -6.96 12.45 -11.00
C SER A 136 -5.45 12.54 -11.12
N ARG A 137 -4.82 13.41 -10.32
CA ARG A 137 -3.35 13.58 -10.28
C ARG A 137 -2.80 13.41 -8.86
N ALA A 138 -1.64 12.75 -8.76
CA ALA A 138 -0.93 12.55 -7.51
C ALA A 138 0.55 12.90 -7.64
N ALA A 139 1.13 13.34 -6.52
CA ALA A 139 2.55 13.58 -6.39
C ALA A 139 3.31 12.24 -6.43
N ALA A 140 4.61 12.29 -6.69
CA ALA A 140 5.48 11.17 -6.37
C ALA A 140 5.80 11.16 -4.88
N ARG A 141 6.55 10.17 -4.39
CA ARG A 141 6.93 10.11 -2.98
C ARG A 141 8.40 9.77 -2.77
N ILE A 142 8.97 10.36 -1.74
CA ILE A 142 10.26 9.97 -1.18
C ILE A 142 10.11 9.59 0.28
N ASP A 143 10.90 8.60 0.71
CA ASP A 143 10.99 8.22 2.11
C ASP A 143 12.20 8.95 2.71
N LEU A 144 11.95 9.71 3.77
CA LEU A 144 13.00 10.43 4.51
C LEU A 144 13.63 9.54 5.58
N ALA A 145 12.84 8.64 6.17
CA ALA A 145 13.29 7.61 7.11
C ALA A 145 12.27 6.49 7.27
N GLY A 146 12.72 5.31 7.71
CA GLY A 146 11.86 4.24 8.22
C GLY A 146 11.33 3.23 7.21
N GLY A 147 11.52 3.44 5.90
CA GLY A 147 11.04 2.48 4.89
C GLY A 147 11.59 1.06 5.09
N TRP A 148 10.83 0.06 4.65
CA TRP A 148 10.88 -1.37 5.01
C TRP A 148 10.10 -1.74 6.27
N THR A 149 9.97 -0.85 7.25
CA THR A 149 9.21 -1.17 8.48
C THR A 149 7.71 -1.30 8.22
N ASP A 150 7.23 -0.75 7.11
CA ASP A 150 5.85 -0.82 6.63
C ASP A 150 5.51 -2.11 5.88
N THR A 151 6.53 -2.89 5.51
CA THR A 151 6.43 -4.08 4.68
C THR A 151 5.99 -5.31 5.49
N PRO A 152 4.94 -6.03 5.06
CA PRO A 152 4.61 -7.34 5.60
C PRO A 152 5.75 -8.38 5.50
N PRO A 153 6.01 -9.20 6.53
CA PRO A 153 5.31 -9.28 7.82
C PRO A 153 5.85 -8.34 8.91
N ILE A 154 6.90 -7.57 8.62
CA ILE A 154 7.59 -6.70 9.60
C ILE A 154 6.59 -5.78 10.30
N SER A 155 5.76 -5.11 9.51
CA SER A 155 4.73 -4.18 10.01
C SER A 155 3.67 -4.83 10.90
N TYR A 156 3.47 -6.15 10.80
CA TYR A 156 2.52 -6.90 11.63
C TYR A 156 3.13 -7.37 12.94
N GLU A 157 4.40 -7.77 12.91
CA GLU A 157 5.07 -8.44 14.02
C GLU A 157 5.80 -7.46 14.93
N ALA A 158 6.34 -6.37 14.37
CA ALA A 158 7.09 -5.38 15.12
C ALA A 158 6.47 -3.98 15.07
N GLY A 159 5.42 -3.79 14.27
CA GLY A 159 4.95 -2.45 13.92
C GLY A 159 5.96 -1.75 12.99
N GLY A 160 5.70 -0.49 12.70
CA GLY A 160 6.53 0.28 11.79
C GLY A 160 6.27 1.77 11.88
N ALA A 161 7.24 2.54 11.40
CA ALA A 161 7.13 3.97 11.24
C ALA A 161 7.88 4.41 9.98
N VAL A 162 7.23 5.18 9.12
CA VAL A 162 7.84 5.73 7.89
C VAL A 162 7.53 7.21 7.82
N LEU A 163 8.57 8.05 7.81
CA LEU A 163 8.45 9.45 7.46
C LEU A 163 8.66 9.59 5.95
N ASN A 164 7.65 10.10 5.25
CA ASN A 164 7.72 10.32 3.81
C ASN A 164 7.22 11.73 3.42
N ALA A 165 7.58 12.14 2.21
CA ALA A 165 7.17 13.43 1.64
C ALA A 165 6.57 13.21 0.25
N ALA A 166 5.44 13.87 0.00
CA ALA A 166 4.87 14.01 -1.33
C ALA A 166 5.67 15.05 -2.12
N VAL A 167 6.18 14.66 -3.29
CA VAL A 167 7.03 15.50 -4.12
C VAL A 167 6.46 15.68 -5.51
N THR A 168 6.31 16.94 -5.93
CA THR A 168 6.11 17.28 -7.34
C THR A 168 7.43 17.19 -8.07
N VAL A 169 7.41 16.79 -9.34
CA VAL A 169 8.59 16.77 -10.19
C VAL A 169 8.44 17.87 -11.21
N SER A 170 9.37 18.83 -11.20
CA SER A 170 9.30 20.03 -12.06
C SER A 170 8.02 20.85 -11.89
N GLY A 171 7.52 20.93 -10.65
CA GLY A 171 6.30 21.68 -10.30
C GLY A 171 4.99 20.95 -10.63
N GLU A 172 5.06 19.76 -11.23
CA GLU A 172 3.86 18.99 -11.62
C GLU A 172 3.70 17.72 -10.79
N LYS A 173 2.44 17.28 -10.65
CA LYS A 173 2.09 15.95 -10.12
C LYS A 173 2.30 14.94 -11.24
N PRO A 174 3.35 14.10 -11.20
CA PRO A 174 3.81 13.37 -12.38
C PRO A 174 2.98 12.11 -12.68
N ILE A 175 2.03 11.73 -11.82
CA ILE A 175 1.23 10.52 -11.95
C ILE A 175 -0.22 10.92 -12.13
N GLU A 176 -0.81 10.48 -13.24
CA GLU A 176 -2.13 10.91 -13.69
C GLU A 176 -2.96 9.72 -14.19
N ALA A 177 -4.25 9.75 -13.90
CA ALA A 177 -5.24 8.91 -14.56
C ALA A 177 -6.47 9.74 -14.95
N ARG A 178 -6.89 9.60 -16.20
CA ARG A 178 -8.13 10.19 -16.73
C ARG A 178 -9.15 9.09 -16.97
N CYS A 179 -10.35 9.25 -16.44
CA CYS A 179 -11.49 8.38 -16.70
C CYS A 179 -12.53 9.16 -17.49
N GLU A 180 -12.82 8.72 -18.70
CA GLU A 180 -13.79 9.30 -19.63
C GLU A 180 -14.95 8.33 -19.83
N ARG A 181 -16.18 8.85 -19.87
CA ARG A 181 -17.36 8.06 -20.22
C ARG A 181 -17.52 7.97 -21.72
N ILE A 182 -17.70 6.76 -22.24
CA ILE A 182 -17.81 6.47 -23.67
C ILE A 182 -19.15 5.82 -24.02
N GLU A 183 -19.60 5.97 -25.26
CA GLU A 183 -20.87 5.40 -25.75
C GLU A 183 -20.82 3.87 -25.84
N ALA A 184 -19.68 3.31 -26.25
CA ALA A 184 -19.50 1.86 -26.34
C ALA A 184 -19.57 1.22 -24.95
N ALA A 185 -20.31 0.11 -24.83
CA ALA A 185 -20.44 -0.66 -23.58
C ALA A 185 -19.20 -1.55 -23.32
N SER A 186 -18.01 -0.94 -23.36
CA SER A 186 -16.71 -1.57 -23.19
C SER A 186 -15.84 -0.79 -22.20
N VAL A 187 -14.72 -1.39 -21.83
CA VAL A 187 -13.67 -0.72 -21.07
C VAL A 187 -12.44 -0.55 -21.96
N GLU A 188 -12.06 0.69 -22.25
CA GLU A 188 -10.82 1.00 -22.95
C GLU A 188 -9.72 1.38 -21.95
N LEU A 189 -8.59 0.69 -21.99
CA LEU A 189 -7.43 0.93 -21.12
C LEU A 189 -6.26 1.43 -21.98
N VAL A 190 -5.82 2.66 -21.73
CA VAL A 190 -4.75 3.33 -22.46
C VAL A 190 -3.61 3.65 -21.50
N CYS A 191 -2.42 3.20 -21.84
CA CYS A 191 -1.18 3.53 -21.13
C CYS A 191 -0.37 4.50 -21.97
N VAL A 192 0.01 5.63 -21.39
CA VAL A 192 0.79 6.68 -22.04
C VAL A 192 2.15 6.78 -21.37
N GLY A 193 3.19 6.67 -22.19
CA GLY A 193 4.58 6.81 -21.77
C GLY A 193 4.96 8.26 -21.45
N ARG A 194 6.20 8.45 -21.02
CA ARG A 194 6.74 9.76 -20.64
C ARG A 194 6.65 10.80 -21.78
N GLU A 195 6.92 10.37 -23.01
CA GLU A 195 6.93 11.22 -24.21
C GLU A 195 5.52 11.56 -24.73
N GLY A 196 4.47 11.15 -24.01
CA GLY A 196 3.08 11.32 -24.46
C GLY A 196 2.65 10.29 -25.52
N THR A 197 3.53 9.38 -25.91
CA THR A 197 3.23 8.28 -26.83
C THR A 197 2.41 7.20 -26.13
N VAL A 198 1.40 6.68 -26.82
CA VAL A 198 0.62 5.54 -26.34
C VAL A 198 1.50 4.29 -26.38
N THR A 199 1.76 3.70 -25.23
CA THR A 199 2.60 2.49 -25.10
C THR A 199 1.77 1.22 -25.15
N SER A 200 0.52 1.26 -24.68
CA SER A 200 -0.43 0.16 -24.87
C SER A 200 -1.86 0.68 -24.95
N ARG A 201 -2.67 0.00 -25.76
CA ARG A 201 -4.12 0.16 -25.79
C ARG A 201 -4.77 -1.20 -25.71
N THR A 202 -5.70 -1.38 -24.80
CA THR A 202 -6.43 -2.63 -24.57
C THR A 202 -7.90 -2.31 -24.49
N VAL A 203 -8.72 -3.04 -25.26
CA VAL A 203 -10.18 -2.91 -25.21
C VAL A 203 -10.71 -4.19 -24.60
N CYS A 204 -11.46 -4.08 -23.52
CA CYS A 204 -12.11 -5.20 -22.85
C CYS A 204 -13.61 -5.13 -23.13
N SER A 205 -14.14 -6.18 -23.76
CA SER A 205 -15.55 -6.34 -24.09
C SER A 205 -16.23 -7.49 -23.35
N SER A 206 -15.43 -8.33 -22.67
CA SER A 206 -15.91 -9.47 -21.89
C SER A 206 -15.28 -9.49 -20.49
N LEU A 207 -15.81 -10.34 -19.60
CA LEU A 207 -15.19 -10.58 -18.29
C LEU A 207 -13.90 -11.40 -18.39
N GLU A 208 -13.73 -12.18 -19.47
CA GLU A 208 -12.53 -12.99 -19.69
C GLU A 208 -11.29 -12.12 -19.88
N ASP A 209 -11.48 -10.94 -20.50
CA ASP A 209 -10.41 -9.94 -20.72
C ASP A 209 -9.82 -9.40 -19.41
N PHE A 210 -10.47 -9.62 -18.27
CA PHE A 210 -10.01 -9.18 -16.95
C PHE A 210 -9.29 -10.27 -16.16
N LEU A 211 -9.27 -11.53 -16.62
CA LEU A 211 -8.76 -12.66 -15.84
C LEU A 211 -7.24 -12.67 -15.67
N ASP A 212 -6.51 -11.92 -16.49
CA ASP A 212 -5.05 -11.77 -16.44
C ASP A 212 -4.57 -10.63 -15.51
N PHE A 213 -5.47 -10.02 -14.72
CA PHE A 213 -5.18 -8.86 -13.86
C PHE A 213 -4.00 -9.06 -12.90
N CYS A 214 -3.72 -10.30 -12.50
CA CYS A 214 -2.64 -10.65 -11.58
C CYS A 214 -1.33 -11.03 -12.30
N VAL A 215 -1.30 -11.03 -13.63
CA VAL A 215 -0.11 -11.34 -14.43
C VAL A 215 0.69 -10.04 -14.64
N PRO A 216 1.91 -9.91 -14.08
CA PRO A 216 2.64 -8.63 -14.06
C PRO A 216 2.94 -8.00 -15.43
N HIS A 217 3.00 -8.81 -16.49
CA HIS A 217 3.30 -8.36 -17.85
C HIS A 217 2.05 -8.31 -18.75
N ALA A 218 0.88 -8.66 -18.22
CA ALA A 218 -0.35 -8.56 -18.99
C ALA A 218 -0.67 -7.09 -19.30
N PRO A 219 -1.20 -6.80 -20.50
CA PRO A 219 -1.60 -5.45 -20.88
C PRO A 219 -2.55 -4.84 -19.86
N ALA A 220 -2.20 -3.67 -19.34
CA ALA A 220 -2.99 -2.90 -18.38
C ALA A 220 -3.42 -3.68 -17.11
N ALA A 221 -2.66 -4.69 -16.67
CA ALA A 221 -2.97 -5.52 -15.50
C ALA A 221 -3.31 -4.71 -14.24
N LEU A 222 -2.55 -3.63 -13.98
CA LEU A 222 -2.80 -2.72 -12.86
C LEU A 222 -4.17 -2.03 -12.93
N LEU A 223 -4.57 -1.57 -14.12
CA LEU A 223 -5.86 -0.89 -14.34
C LEU A 223 -7.01 -1.89 -14.21
N LYS A 224 -6.84 -3.12 -14.72
CA LYS A 224 -7.80 -4.22 -14.54
C LYS A 224 -7.99 -4.54 -13.04
N ALA A 225 -6.89 -4.69 -12.30
CA ALA A 225 -6.93 -4.95 -10.86
C ALA A 225 -7.61 -3.81 -10.08
N ALA A 226 -7.36 -2.55 -10.46
CA ALA A 226 -8.03 -1.39 -9.87
C ALA A 226 -9.55 -1.40 -10.13
N LEU A 227 -10.00 -1.74 -11.34
CA LEU A 227 -11.43 -1.85 -11.69
C LEU A 227 -12.16 -2.96 -10.92
N ILE A 228 -11.49 -4.10 -10.75
CA ILE A 228 -11.98 -5.22 -9.94
C ILE A 228 -12.06 -4.79 -8.46
N CYS A 229 -11.02 -4.13 -7.95
CA CYS A 229 -10.98 -3.65 -6.57
C CYS A 229 -12.08 -2.61 -6.28
N ALA A 230 -12.30 -1.67 -7.21
CA ALA A 230 -13.37 -0.67 -7.14
C ALA A 230 -14.78 -1.26 -7.26
N GLY A 231 -14.91 -2.54 -7.61
CA GLY A 231 -16.20 -3.20 -7.82
C GLY A 231 -16.97 -2.65 -9.03
N ILE A 232 -16.25 -2.13 -10.03
CA ILE A 232 -16.82 -1.76 -11.33
C ILE A 232 -17.00 -3.01 -12.18
N VAL A 233 -16.01 -3.90 -12.13
CA VAL A 233 -16.02 -5.19 -12.83
C VAL A 233 -15.81 -6.32 -11.81
N PRO A 234 -16.80 -6.66 -10.97
CA PRO A 234 -16.72 -7.83 -10.10
C PRO A 234 -16.60 -9.12 -10.91
N LEU A 235 -15.62 -9.96 -10.57
CA LEU A 235 -15.44 -11.29 -11.19
C LEU A 235 -16.22 -12.37 -10.42
N PRO A 236 -16.74 -13.41 -11.11
CA PRO A 236 -17.39 -14.54 -10.45
C PRO A 236 -16.39 -15.33 -9.58
N THR A 237 -16.78 -15.70 -8.36
CA THR A 237 -16.03 -16.67 -7.54
C THR A 237 -16.32 -18.08 -8.04
N ALA A 238 -15.30 -18.85 -8.43
CA ALA A 238 -15.45 -20.28 -8.67
C ALA A 238 -15.86 -20.96 -7.35
N ALA A 239 -16.95 -21.73 -7.37
CA ALA A 239 -17.37 -22.53 -6.23
C ALA A 239 -16.28 -23.57 -5.91
N SER A 240 -16.03 -23.78 -4.62
CA SER A 240 -15.13 -24.77 -4.05
C SER A 240 -15.37 -26.18 -4.63
N SER A 241 -14.52 -26.60 -5.57
CA SER A 241 -14.32 -28.01 -5.92
C SER A 241 -12.82 -28.29 -6.09
N VAL A 242 -12.01 -27.96 -5.09
CA VAL A 242 -10.62 -28.43 -5.02
C VAL A 242 -10.61 -29.75 -4.25
N GLY A 243 -10.93 -30.83 -4.95
CA GLY A 243 -10.46 -32.16 -4.56
C GLY A 243 -8.96 -32.23 -4.79
N ASN A 244 -8.23 -32.77 -3.80
CA ASN A 244 -6.78 -33.06 -3.80
C ASN A 244 -6.15 -33.19 -5.19
N ARG A 245 -5.54 -32.10 -5.69
CA ARG A 245 -4.52 -32.15 -6.75
C ARG A 245 -3.31 -31.34 -6.29
N THR A 246 -2.14 -31.98 -6.37
CA THR A 246 -0.86 -31.42 -5.94
C THR A 246 -0.47 -30.22 -6.81
N ALA A 247 0.14 -29.21 -6.17
CA ALA A 247 0.46 -27.89 -6.74
C ALA A 247 1.43 -27.89 -7.95
N ALA A 248 1.87 -29.05 -8.44
CA ALA A 248 2.78 -29.18 -9.57
C ALA A 248 2.07 -29.19 -10.94
N ASN A 249 0.76 -29.43 -10.99
CA ASN A 249 -0.03 -29.53 -12.24
C ASN A 249 -1.28 -28.62 -12.24
N ALA A 250 -1.21 -27.44 -11.62
CA ALA A 250 -2.34 -26.49 -11.64
C ALA A 250 -2.38 -25.75 -12.99
N ASP A 251 -3.46 -25.93 -13.75
CA ASP A 251 -3.74 -25.14 -14.95
C ASP A 251 -3.87 -23.65 -14.59
N THR A 252 -3.67 -22.75 -15.56
CA THR A 252 -3.76 -21.30 -15.36
C THR A 252 -5.09 -20.88 -14.69
N LYS A 253 -6.18 -21.62 -14.94
CA LYS A 253 -7.50 -21.44 -14.31
C LYS A 253 -7.51 -21.75 -12.80
N ASP A 254 -6.73 -22.71 -12.32
CA ASP A 254 -6.67 -23.10 -10.91
C ASP A 254 -5.86 -22.10 -10.08
N LEU A 255 -4.80 -21.54 -10.67
CA LEU A 255 -4.07 -20.40 -10.09
C LEU A 255 -4.98 -19.16 -9.93
N HIS A 256 -5.88 -18.93 -10.89
CA HIS A 256 -6.84 -17.82 -10.85
C HIS A 256 -7.91 -18.04 -9.76
N ALA A 257 -8.46 -19.25 -9.61
CA ALA A 257 -9.41 -19.56 -8.55
C ALA A 257 -8.79 -19.35 -7.16
N SER A 258 -7.52 -19.76 -6.99
CA SER A 258 -6.76 -19.54 -5.76
C SER A 258 -6.45 -18.06 -5.50
N ALA A 259 -6.06 -17.28 -6.51
CA ALA A 259 -5.81 -15.84 -6.39
C ALA A 259 -7.09 -15.05 -6.08
N VAL A 260 -8.21 -15.37 -6.74
CA VAL A 260 -9.53 -14.75 -6.55
C VAL A 260 -10.09 -15.07 -5.15
N ALA A 261 -9.95 -16.31 -4.68
CA ALA A 261 -10.37 -16.75 -3.35
C ALA A 261 -9.49 -16.14 -2.23
N THR A 262 -8.16 -16.11 -2.43
CA THR A 262 -7.21 -15.57 -1.45
C THR A 262 -7.27 -14.04 -1.36
N ALA A 263 -7.61 -13.35 -2.45
CA ALA A 263 -7.66 -11.88 -2.51
C ALA A 263 -9.05 -11.27 -2.21
N GLY A 264 -10.07 -12.08 -1.92
CA GLY A 264 -11.39 -11.62 -1.49
C GLY A 264 -12.03 -10.68 -2.51
N VAL A 265 -11.94 -11.07 -3.78
CA VAL A 265 -12.58 -10.40 -4.92
C VAL A 265 -14.09 -10.26 -4.65
N PRO A 266 -14.73 -9.14 -5.03
CA PRO A 266 -16.15 -8.95 -4.74
C PRO A 266 -17.00 -10.02 -5.45
N ALA A 267 -17.59 -10.93 -4.68
CA ALA A 267 -18.47 -11.96 -5.20
C ALA A 267 -19.82 -11.39 -5.67
N CYS A 268 -20.34 -11.92 -6.77
CA CYS A 268 -21.74 -11.72 -7.14
C CYS A 268 -22.64 -12.51 -6.17
N LYS A 269 -23.76 -11.93 -5.71
CA LYS A 269 -24.68 -12.60 -4.77
C LYS A 269 -25.14 -13.96 -5.34
N LYS A 270 -25.14 -15.01 -4.50
CA LYS A 270 -25.67 -16.34 -4.84
C LYS A 270 -27.09 -16.21 -5.40
N GLY A 271 -27.27 -16.63 -6.66
CA GLY A 271 -28.54 -16.58 -7.40
C GLY A 271 -28.50 -15.73 -8.69
N SER A 272 -27.49 -14.87 -8.87
CA SER A 272 -27.31 -14.13 -10.12
C SER A 272 -26.51 -14.98 -11.11
N SER A 273 -27.10 -15.30 -12.26
CA SER A 273 -26.34 -15.68 -13.46
C SER A 273 -25.18 -14.69 -13.68
N SER A 274 -24.04 -15.17 -14.17
CA SER A 274 -22.86 -14.35 -14.49
C SER A 274 -23.26 -13.18 -15.41
N SER A 275 -23.45 -11.99 -14.85
CA SER A 275 -23.86 -10.82 -15.63
C SER A 275 -22.71 -10.37 -16.52
N SER A 276 -22.96 -10.25 -17.84
CA SER A 276 -21.98 -9.78 -18.83
C SER A 276 -21.36 -8.44 -18.43
N LEU A 277 -20.17 -8.14 -18.98
CA LEU A 277 -19.48 -6.86 -18.74
C LEU A 277 -20.41 -5.67 -19.01
N GLU A 278 -21.12 -5.68 -20.13
CA GLU A 278 -22.12 -4.67 -20.49
C GLU A 278 -23.18 -4.45 -19.38
N LYS A 279 -23.75 -5.52 -18.82
CA LYS A 279 -24.73 -5.43 -17.73
C LYS A 279 -24.11 -4.86 -16.45
N GLN A 280 -22.85 -5.20 -16.17
CA GLN A 280 -22.13 -4.65 -15.02
C GLN A 280 -21.87 -3.15 -15.19
N LEU A 281 -21.44 -2.71 -16.37
CA LEU A 281 -21.24 -1.30 -16.70
C LEU A 281 -22.57 -0.54 -16.62
N ALA A 282 -23.64 -1.05 -17.24
CA ALA A 282 -24.96 -0.42 -17.19
C ALA A 282 -25.49 -0.23 -15.76
N ARG A 283 -25.20 -1.17 -14.84
CA ARG A 283 -25.56 -1.03 -13.42
C ARG A 283 -24.86 0.15 -12.74
N VAL A 284 -23.60 0.41 -13.09
CA VAL A 284 -22.80 1.48 -12.47
C VAL A 284 -23.07 2.84 -13.14
N PHE A 285 -23.24 2.82 -14.46
CA PHE A 285 -23.10 3.98 -15.31
C PHE A 285 -24.38 4.35 -16.07
N GLY A 286 -25.43 3.52 -16.00
CA GLY A 286 -26.69 3.63 -16.73
C GLY A 286 -26.60 3.11 -18.16
N CYS A 287 -25.57 3.51 -18.90
CA CYS A 287 -25.32 3.09 -20.29
C CYS A 287 -23.83 3.26 -20.66
N GLY A 288 -23.43 2.68 -21.79
CA GLY A 288 -22.06 2.81 -22.31
C GLY A 288 -21.00 2.26 -21.36
N GLY A 289 -19.80 2.82 -21.46
CA GLY A 289 -18.61 2.31 -20.79
C GLY A 289 -17.66 3.41 -20.36
N ILE A 290 -16.39 3.02 -20.18
CA ILE A 290 -15.34 3.95 -19.75
C ILE A 290 -14.04 3.76 -20.53
N ARG A 291 -13.34 4.86 -20.76
CA ARG A 291 -11.94 4.88 -21.19
C ARG A 291 -11.08 5.41 -20.06
N ILE A 292 -10.08 4.63 -19.66
CA ILE A 292 -9.08 5.00 -18.67
C ILE A 292 -7.77 5.25 -19.39
N THR A 293 -7.26 6.47 -19.30
CA THR A 293 -5.93 6.84 -19.77
C THR A 293 -5.01 7.05 -18.57
N SER A 294 -3.95 6.28 -18.47
CA SER A 294 -2.93 6.42 -17.43
C SER A 294 -1.66 7.05 -17.99
N ARG A 295 -1.03 7.93 -17.21
CA ARG A 295 0.24 8.58 -17.57
C ARG A 295 1.15 8.65 -16.36
N SER A 296 2.44 8.39 -16.58
CA SER A 296 3.50 8.62 -15.60
C SER A 296 4.65 9.38 -16.26
N GLY A 297 4.96 10.57 -15.73
CA GLY A 297 6.18 11.32 -16.08
C GLY A 297 7.46 10.68 -15.55
N LEU A 298 7.35 9.61 -14.76
CA LEU A 298 8.46 8.89 -14.14
C LEU A 298 8.74 7.57 -14.86
N PRO A 299 10.02 7.18 -14.99
CA PRO A 299 10.39 5.87 -15.50
C PRO A 299 9.87 4.77 -14.57
N GLN A 300 9.47 3.63 -15.15
CA GLN A 300 9.18 2.43 -14.36
C GLN A 300 10.42 2.04 -13.53
N GLY A 301 10.21 1.60 -12.28
CA GLY A 301 11.35 1.32 -11.39
C GLY A 301 12.12 2.57 -10.95
N SER A 302 11.48 3.74 -10.94
CA SER A 302 12.02 5.00 -10.39
C SER A 302 12.37 4.91 -8.91
N GLY A 303 11.77 3.97 -8.19
CA GLY A 303 11.85 3.91 -6.73
C GLY A 303 11.00 4.98 -6.03
N MET A 304 10.12 5.70 -6.75
CA MET A 304 9.27 6.78 -6.20
C MET A 304 7.79 6.40 -6.02
N GLY A 305 7.49 5.10 -5.88
CA GLY A 305 6.15 4.59 -5.55
C GLY A 305 5.15 4.61 -6.71
N THR A 306 5.64 4.74 -7.95
CA THR A 306 4.82 5.02 -9.12
C THR A 306 3.66 4.04 -9.31
N SER A 307 3.86 2.74 -9.13
CA SER A 307 2.81 1.73 -9.36
C SER A 307 1.65 1.85 -8.38
N SER A 308 1.94 1.94 -7.08
CA SER A 308 0.92 2.02 -6.02
C SER A 308 0.17 3.35 -6.08
N ILE A 309 0.89 4.44 -6.34
CA ILE A 309 0.29 5.76 -6.54
C ILE A 309 -0.58 5.76 -7.81
N LEU A 310 -0.14 5.11 -8.89
CA LEU A 310 -0.91 4.98 -10.12
C LEU A 310 -2.22 4.20 -9.88
N ALA A 311 -2.18 3.10 -9.12
CA ALA A 311 -3.38 2.39 -8.70
C ALA A 311 -4.34 3.33 -7.94
N GLY A 312 -3.81 4.16 -7.04
CA GLY A 312 -4.59 5.13 -6.28
C GLY A 312 -5.28 6.18 -7.15
N VAL A 313 -4.57 6.79 -8.11
CA VAL A 313 -5.21 7.78 -9.01
C VAL A 313 -6.22 7.13 -9.96
N VAL A 314 -6.00 5.89 -10.41
CA VAL A 314 -6.97 5.14 -11.22
C VAL A 314 -8.23 4.85 -10.40
N LEU A 315 -8.09 4.30 -9.19
CA LEU A 315 -9.21 4.06 -8.27
C LEU A 315 -10.02 5.34 -8.04
N SER A 316 -9.32 6.43 -7.73
CA SER A 316 -9.89 7.76 -7.52
C SER A 316 -10.68 8.26 -8.75
N ALA A 317 -10.08 8.25 -9.95
CA ALA A 317 -10.74 8.72 -11.17
C ALA A 317 -11.96 7.86 -11.54
N VAL A 318 -11.84 6.54 -11.40
CA VAL A 318 -12.92 5.59 -11.70
C VAL A 318 -14.07 5.74 -10.72
N CYS A 319 -13.79 5.85 -9.43
CA CYS A 319 -14.82 6.04 -8.41
C CYS A 319 -15.57 7.35 -8.64
N VAL A 320 -14.87 8.45 -8.90
CA VAL A 320 -15.52 9.72 -9.22
C VAL A 320 -16.36 9.63 -10.50
N ALA A 321 -15.84 8.99 -11.55
CA ALA A 321 -16.62 8.77 -12.78
C ALA A 321 -17.91 7.98 -12.54
N ALA A 322 -17.87 7.05 -11.58
CA ALA A 322 -19.01 6.25 -11.14
C ALA A 322 -19.92 6.96 -10.12
N GLY A 323 -19.69 8.24 -9.81
CA GLY A 323 -20.49 8.99 -8.83
C GLY A 323 -20.21 8.58 -7.37
N ARG A 324 -19.00 8.08 -7.09
CA ARG A 324 -18.62 7.51 -5.78
C ARG A 324 -17.56 8.37 -5.09
N ALA A 325 -17.78 8.71 -3.83
CA ALA A 325 -16.80 9.42 -3.01
C ALA A 325 -15.81 8.45 -2.35
N MET A 326 -14.53 8.84 -2.25
CA MET A 326 -13.50 8.11 -1.50
C MET A 326 -12.94 8.97 -0.38
N SER A 327 -12.87 8.43 0.84
CA SER A 327 -12.00 9.02 1.86
C SER A 327 -10.52 8.70 1.53
N PRO A 328 -9.57 9.57 1.92
CA PRO A 328 -8.15 9.28 1.72
C PRO A 328 -7.70 7.98 2.39
N THR A 329 -8.20 7.67 3.59
CA THR A 329 -7.94 6.42 4.30
C THR A 329 -8.46 5.21 3.53
N SER A 330 -9.70 5.27 3.02
CA SER A 330 -10.27 4.18 2.22
C SER A 330 -9.46 3.97 0.94
N LEU A 331 -8.95 5.05 0.32
CA LEU A 331 -8.13 4.97 -0.89
C LEU A 331 -6.79 4.26 -0.63
N VAL A 332 -6.09 4.62 0.45
CA VAL A 332 -4.83 3.95 0.86
C VAL A 332 -5.05 2.44 1.04
N HIS A 333 -6.14 2.04 1.70
CA HIS A 333 -6.46 0.63 1.90
C HIS A 333 -6.90 -0.07 0.60
N ALA A 334 -7.62 0.62 -0.29
CA ALA A 334 -7.99 0.07 -1.59
C ALA A 334 -6.76 -0.21 -2.46
N VAL A 335 -5.71 0.63 -2.39
CA VAL A 335 -4.44 0.36 -3.08
C VAL A 335 -3.74 -0.87 -2.51
N LEU A 336 -3.68 -1.03 -1.18
CA LEU A 336 -3.14 -2.25 -0.58
C LEU A 336 -3.83 -3.50 -1.13
N ARG A 337 -5.16 -3.45 -1.29
CA ARG A 337 -5.91 -4.55 -1.89
C ARG A 337 -5.56 -4.80 -3.35
N VAL A 338 -5.38 -3.75 -4.16
CA VAL A 338 -4.90 -3.88 -5.55
C VAL A 338 -3.54 -4.58 -5.58
N GLU A 339 -2.60 -4.21 -4.70
CA GLU A 339 -1.29 -4.84 -4.64
C GLU A 339 -1.35 -6.32 -4.23
N GLN A 340 -2.25 -6.68 -3.30
CA GLN A 340 -2.48 -8.07 -2.91
C GLN A 340 -3.11 -8.88 -4.06
N LEU A 341 -4.07 -8.30 -4.79
CA LEU A 341 -4.66 -8.89 -6.00
C LEU A 341 -3.58 -9.17 -7.05
N MET A 342 -2.57 -8.31 -7.15
CA MET A 342 -1.45 -8.46 -8.08
C MET A 342 -0.26 -9.23 -7.50
N THR A 343 -0.36 -9.77 -6.28
CA THR A 343 0.71 -10.52 -5.58
C THR A 343 2.03 -9.74 -5.40
N ALA A 344 1.97 -8.41 -5.41
CA ALA A 344 3.16 -7.55 -5.38
C ALA A 344 3.85 -7.50 -4.00
N GLY A 345 3.13 -7.85 -2.91
CA GLY A 345 3.69 -8.02 -1.57
C GLY A 345 4.32 -6.75 -0.96
N GLY A 346 3.98 -5.57 -1.48
CA GLY A 346 4.53 -4.29 -1.04
C GLY A 346 4.07 -3.85 0.35
N GLY A 347 4.76 -2.83 0.87
CA GLY A 347 4.34 -2.11 2.07
C GLY A 347 3.24 -1.08 1.80
N HIS A 348 2.98 -0.19 2.75
CA HIS A 348 1.94 0.83 2.65
C HIS A 348 2.49 2.26 2.44
N GLN A 349 3.81 2.44 2.44
CA GLN A 349 4.44 3.76 2.33
C GLN A 349 4.21 4.46 0.99
N ASP A 350 4.04 3.72 -0.11
CA ASP A 350 3.97 4.28 -1.46
C ASP A 350 2.67 5.06 -1.67
N GLN A 351 1.55 4.42 -1.34
CA GLN A 351 0.21 4.98 -1.39
C GLN A 351 0.00 6.07 -0.35
N VAL A 352 0.49 5.88 0.89
CA VAL A 352 0.46 6.96 1.90
C VAL A 352 1.27 8.13 1.39
N GLY A 353 2.48 7.87 0.87
CA GLY A 353 3.46 8.88 0.48
C GLY A 353 3.04 9.77 -0.68
N GLY A 354 2.39 9.21 -1.71
CA GLY A 354 2.05 9.96 -2.92
C GLY A 354 0.60 10.43 -3.02
N LEU A 355 -0.34 9.74 -2.36
CA LEU A 355 -1.77 10.10 -2.42
C LEU A 355 -2.15 11.15 -1.39
N LEU A 356 -1.43 11.21 -0.26
CA LEU A 356 -1.59 12.24 0.76
C LEU A 356 -0.53 13.33 0.59
N GLY A 357 -0.93 14.59 0.71
CA GLY A 357 -0.03 15.74 0.55
C GLY A 357 1.00 15.89 1.68
N GLY A 358 2.01 16.72 1.45
CA GLY A 358 2.97 17.17 2.46
C GLY A 358 3.92 16.09 3.00
N VAL A 359 4.58 16.46 4.11
CA VAL A 359 5.38 15.57 4.94
C VAL A 359 4.49 14.90 5.96
N LYS A 360 4.63 13.59 6.12
CA LYS A 360 3.79 12.80 7.02
C LYS A 360 4.54 11.61 7.56
N ILE A 361 4.23 11.27 8.80
CA ILE A 361 4.67 10.06 9.44
C ILE A 361 3.53 9.05 9.46
N CYS A 362 3.81 7.87 8.95
CA CYS A 362 2.91 6.74 8.94
C CYS A 362 3.35 5.75 10.01
N ARG A 363 2.43 5.26 10.84
CA ARG A 363 2.71 4.32 11.92
C ARG A 363 1.79 3.12 11.86
N THR A 364 2.35 1.96 12.24
CA THR A 364 1.59 0.73 12.46
C THR A 364 2.00 0.10 13.78
N SER A 365 1.03 -0.50 14.46
CA SER A 365 1.28 -1.29 15.67
C SER A 365 1.48 -2.77 15.30
N ALA A 366 2.22 -3.50 16.14
CA ALA A 366 2.40 -4.95 16.06
C ALA A 366 1.10 -5.70 16.43
N SER A 367 0.03 -5.40 15.72
CA SER A 367 -1.31 -5.87 16.03
C SER A 367 -2.10 -6.13 14.76
N LEU A 368 -2.90 -7.19 14.81
CA LEU A 368 -3.91 -7.47 13.80
C LEU A 368 -5.28 -7.03 14.32
N PRO A 369 -6.10 -6.33 13.51
CA PRO A 369 -5.85 -5.94 12.13
C PRO A 369 -4.84 -4.82 11.95
N LEU A 370 -4.09 -4.82 10.83
CA LEU A 370 -3.14 -3.73 10.52
C LEU A 370 -3.88 -2.39 10.52
N GLN A 371 -3.43 -1.48 11.37
CA GLN A 371 -3.92 -0.11 11.43
C GLN A 371 -2.83 0.82 10.92
N VAL A 372 -3.05 1.36 9.73
CA VAL A 372 -2.19 2.39 9.14
C VAL A 372 -2.66 3.73 9.67
N ARG A 373 -1.91 4.33 10.60
CA ARG A 373 -2.19 5.66 11.15
C ARG A 373 -1.27 6.67 10.51
N THR A 374 -1.84 7.69 9.88
CA THR A 374 -1.07 8.77 9.25
C THR A 374 -1.25 10.06 10.02
N GLU A 375 -0.13 10.72 10.31
CA GLU A 375 -0.07 12.05 10.91
C GLU A 375 0.67 12.97 9.93
N THR A 376 0.01 14.05 9.49
CA THR A 376 0.69 15.12 8.76
C THR A 376 1.62 15.87 9.71
N VAL A 377 2.88 16.03 9.32
CA VAL A 377 3.85 16.83 10.05
C VAL A 377 3.78 18.25 9.51
N PRO A 378 3.20 19.21 10.25
CA PRO A 378 3.14 20.60 9.79
C PRO A 378 4.56 21.18 9.74
N LEU A 379 4.91 21.77 8.60
CA LEU A 379 6.20 22.44 8.41
C LEU A 379 6.05 23.93 8.68
N ASP A 380 7.01 24.52 9.38
CA ASP A 380 7.15 25.97 9.40
C ASP A 380 7.44 26.47 7.96
N PRO A 381 6.81 27.57 7.50
CA PRO A 381 7.02 28.06 6.13
C PRO A 381 8.47 28.40 5.78
N THR A 382 9.26 28.84 6.76
CA THR A 382 10.70 29.13 6.59
C THR A 382 11.46 27.83 6.41
N PHE A 383 11.15 26.81 7.21
CA PHE A 383 11.72 25.48 7.08
C PHE A 383 11.34 24.81 5.75
N GLU A 384 10.07 24.90 5.35
CA GLU A 384 9.59 24.36 4.07
C GLU A 384 10.37 24.96 2.90
N THR A 385 10.54 26.29 2.90
CA THR A 385 11.33 26.99 1.88
C THR A 385 12.79 26.52 1.91
N ALA A 386 13.40 26.48 3.11
CA ALA A 386 14.78 26.06 3.29
C ALA A 386 15.03 24.60 2.83
N LEU A 387 14.07 23.71 3.06
CA LEU A 387 14.10 22.32 2.62
C LEU A 387 13.95 22.22 1.10
N ASN A 388 12.98 22.92 0.51
CA ASN A 388 12.74 22.93 -0.93
C ASN A 388 13.95 23.48 -1.73
N ASP A 389 14.64 24.46 -1.18
CA ASP A 389 15.85 25.00 -1.80
C ASP A 389 17.04 24.01 -1.75
N ARG A 390 16.98 22.98 -0.89
CA ARG A 390 18.08 22.02 -0.66
C ARG A 390 17.79 20.59 -1.10
N LEU A 391 16.53 20.21 -1.33
CA LEU A 391 16.12 18.82 -1.58
C LEU A 391 16.39 18.35 -3.01
N VAL A 392 17.43 17.57 -3.23
CA VAL A 392 17.82 17.04 -4.54
C VAL A 392 17.17 15.74 -4.90
N LEU A 393 16.80 15.56 -6.18
CA LEU A 393 16.46 14.28 -6.78
C LEU A 393 17.28 14.04 -8.05
N VAL A 394 18.04 12.95 -8.08
CA VAL A 394 18.90 12.60 -9.22
C VAL A 394 18.57 11.20 -9.71
N PHE A 395 18.21 11.07 -10.99
CA PHE A 395 18.01 9.76 -11.60
C PHE A 395 19.36 9.11 -11.89
N THR A 396 19.51 7.86 -11.45
CA THR A 396 20.76 7.09 -11.57
C THR A 396 21.00 6.55 -12.99
N GLY A 397 20.03 6.64 -13.89
CA GLY A 397 20.08 6.02 -15.21
C GLY A 397 19.76 4.51 -15.22
N LYS A 398 19.65 3.87 -14.04
CA LYS A 398 19.37 2.44 -13.91
C LYS A 398 17.97 2.21 -13.38
N GLN A 399 17.19 1.39 -14.06
CA GLN A 399 15.90 0.91 -13.55
C GLN A 399 16.09 -0.44 -12.85
N ARG A 400 15.34 -0.69 -11.78
CA ARG A 400 15.34 -1.99 -11.11
C ARG A 400 13.95 -2.32 -10.56
N LEU A 401 13.63 -3.61 -10.56
CA LEU A 401 12.44 -4.14 -9.89
C LEU A 401 12.73 -4.31 -8.40
N ALA A 402 11.88 -3.73 -7.54
CA ALA A 402 12.01 -3.79 -6.09
C ALA A 402 11.84 -5.22 -5.52
N ARG A 403 11.17 -6.11 -6.26
CA ARG A 403 10.79 -7.47 -5.84
C ARG A 403 11.97 -8.29 -5.31
N ASP A 404 13.12 -8.24 -5.99
CA ASP A 404 14.25 -9.11 -5.62
C ASP A 404 14.89 -8.68 -4.29
N LEU A 405 14.96 -7.36 -4.03
CA LEU A 405 15.45 -6.83 -2.76
C LEU A 405 14.44 -7.10 -1.63
N LEU A 406 13.15 -6.92 -1.92
CA LEU A 406 12.06 -7.20 -0.99
C LEU A 406 12.10 -8.66 -0.49
N GLN A 407 12.29 -9.63 -1.39
CA GLN A 407 12.38 -11.04 -1.01
C GLN A 407 13.55 -11.31 -0.05
N GLY A 408 14.71 -10.67 -0.27
CA GLY A 408 15.86 -10.77 0.62
C GLY A 408 15.60 -10.20 2.02
N VAL A 409 14.99 -9.02 2.08
CA VAL A 409 14.59 -8.35 3.34
C VAL A 409 13.62 -9.22 4.13
N VAL A 410 12.55 -9.68 3.47
CA VAL A 410 11.51 -10.50 4.07
C VAL A 410 12.10 -11.82 4.57
N ARG A 411 12.97 -12.47 3.78
CA ARG A 411 13.68 -13.68 4.22
C ARG A 411 14.58 -13.43 5.44
N GLY A 412 15.35 -12.34 5.46
CA GLY A 412 16.19 -12.00 6.60
C GLY A 412 15.40 -11.74 7.88
N TRP A 413 14.20 -11.16 7.76
CA TRP A 413 13.27 -10.98 8.88
C TRP A 413 12.71 -12.32 9.38
N HIS A 414 12.34 -13.19 8.45
CA HIS A 414 11.84 -14.54 8.73
C HIS A 414 12.87 -15.42 9.42
N ASP A 415 14.12 -15.36 8.97
CA ASP A 415 15.25 -16.08 9.58
C ASP A 415 15.70 -15.47 10.92
N ARG A 416 15.02 -14.40 11.39
CA ARG A 416 15.30 -13.68 12.64
C ARG A 416 16.76 -13.26 12.76
N LEU A 417 17.37 -12.86 11.64
CA LEU A 417 18.76 -12.42 11.64
C LEU A 417 18.91 -11.24 12.62
N PRO A 418 19.82 -11.33 13.63
CA PRO A 418 19.93 -10.29 14.66
C PRO A 418 20.17 -8.89 14.07
N GLY A 419 20.97 -8.81 12.99
CA GLY A 419 21.21 -7.58 12.26
C GLY A 419 19.94 -6.97 11.67
N THR A 420 19.07 -7.78 11.06
CA THR A 420 17.80 -7.35 10.48
C THR A 420 16.83 -6.88 11.56
N VAL A 421 16.65 -7.69 12.61
CA VAL A 421 15.71 -7.37 13.71
C VAL A 421 16.11 -6.08 14.44
N ASN A 422 17.40 -5.91 14.75
CA ASN A 422 17.90 -4.68 15.37
C ASN A 422 17.79 -3.47 14.45
N THR A 423 18.03 -3.66 13.15
CA THR A 423 17.93 -2.58 12.16
C THR A 423 16.48 -2.08 12.02
N VAL A 424 15.47 -2.95 12.10
CA VAL A 424 14.05 -2.54 12.10
C VAL A 424 13.72 -1.61 13.27
N LYS A 425 14.18 -1.94 14.49
CA LYS A 425 14.00 -1.04 15.66
C LYS A 425 14.65 0.32 15.42
N GLY A 426 15.86 0.32 14.88
CA GLY A 426 16.58 1.55 14.53
C GLY A 426 15.89 2.37 13.43
N LEU A 427 15.27 1.72 12.45
CA LEU A 427 14.50 2.36 11.39
C LEU A 427 13.28 3.10 11.96
N VAL A 428 12.54 2.46 12.87
CA VAL A 428 11.39 3.08 13.55
C VAL A 428 11.81 4.29 14.38
N SER A 429 12.85 4.16 15.21
CA SER A 429 13.37 5.28 16.00
C SER A 429 13.80 6.45 15.11
N ASN A 430 14.57 6.17 14.07
CA ASN A 430 15.07 7.20 13.15
C ASN A 430 13.93 7.88 12.37
N ALA A 431 12.80 7.20 12.12
CA ALA A 431 11.63 7.82 11.52
C ALA A 431 10.98 8.86 12.45
N GLU A 432 10.90 8.57 13.75
CA GLU A 432 10.43 9.53 14.76
C GLU A 432 11.40 10.71 14.92
N ASP A 433 12.71 10.43 14.95
CA ASP A 433 13.75 11.47 15.02
C ASP A 433 13.70 12.39 13.81
N ALA A 434 13.53 11.82 12.61
CA ALA A 434 13.35 12.59 11.38
C ALA A 434 12.06 13.43 11.43
N ALA A 435 10.96 12.90 12.00
CA ALA A 435 9.72 13.64 12.15
C ALA A 435 9.90 14.82 13.11
N ASN A 436 10.61 14.60 14.22
CA ASN A 436 10.97 15.64 15.18
C ASN A 436 11.84 16.73 14.55
N ALA A 437 12.80 16.37 13.68
CA ALA A 437 13.62 17.32 12.94
C ALA A 437 12.81 18.22 11.99
N CYS A 438 11.62 17.80 11.57
CA CYS A 438 10.70 18.59 10.75
C CYS A 438 9.75 19.48 11.57
N ARG A 439 9.58 19.23 12.88
CA ARG A 439 8.62 19.94 13.74
C ARG A 439 9.17 21.28 14.24
N GLY A 440 8.26 22.17 14.64
CA GLY A 440 8.62 23.49 15.17
C GLY A 440 9.29 24.34 14.09
N ALA A 441 10.41 25.00 14.42
CA ALA A 441 11.22 25.74 13.46
C ALA A 441 11.95 24.86 12.43
N GLY A 442 12.01 23.54 12.67
CA GLY A 442 12.71 22.56 11.84
C GLY A 442 14.24 22.69 11.86
N ASP A 443 14.93 21.58 11.60
CA ASP A 443 16.39 21.50 11.49
C ASP A 443 16.76 20.67 10.24
N VAL A 444 17.18 21.37 9.19
CA VAL A 444 17.53 20.76 7.90
C VAL A 444 18.76 19.85 8.01
N GLU A 445 19.71 20.22 8.87
CA GLU A 445 20.91 19.42 9.08
C GLU A 445 20.57 18.14 9.86
N ALA A 446 19.76 18.24 10.92
CA ALA A 446 19.26 17.06 11.64
C ALA A 446 18.49 16.12 10.71
N LEU A 447 17.59 16.64 9.87
CA LEU A 447 16.88 15.84 8.89
C LEU A 447 17.86 15.16 7.90
N GLY A 448 18.89 15.87 7.45
CA GLY A 448 19.97 15.31 6.63
C GLY A 448 20.74 14.18 7.33
N ARG A 449 21.06 14.34 8.62
CA ARG A 449 21.68 13.27 9.43
C ARG A 449 20.77 12.05 9.52
N CYS A 450 19.47 12.23 9.76
CA CYS A 450 18.48 11.15 9.75
C CYS A 450 18.41 10.43 8.40
N LEU A 451 18.46 11.18 7.28
CA LEU A 451 18.47 10.62 5.93
C LEU A 451 19.71 9.75 5.68
N SER A 452 20.89 10.19 6.16
CA SER A 452 22.13 9.40 6.09
C SER A 452 22.06 8.13 6.93
N THR A 453 21.58 8.24 8.17
CA THR A 453 21.34 7.09 9.06
C THR A 453 20.38 6.10 8.41
N TYR A 454 19.31 6.61 7.79
CA TYR A 454 18.34 5.80 7.08
C TYR A 454 18.98 5.03 5.91
N TRP A 455 19.86 5.67 5.14
CA TRP A 455 20.55 4.98 4.04
C TRP A 455 21.43 3.83 4.52
N GLU A 456 22.18 4.03 5.60
CA GLU A 456 22.99 2.95 6.20
C GLU A 456 22.11 1.81 6.75
N GLN A 457 20.99 2.14 7.39
CA GLN A 457 20.00 1.14 7.83
C GLN A 457 19.41 0.37 6.64
N LYS A 458 19.04 1.07 5.55
CA LYS A 458 18.51 0.46 4.33
C LYS A 458 19.50 -0.51 3.69
N LYS A 459 20.79 -0.17 3.64
CA LYS A 459 21.85 -1.06 3.12
C LYS A 459 22.04 -2.31 3.97
N ARG A 460 21.86 -2.21 5.30
CA ARG A 460 21.88 -3.38 6.19
C ARG A 460 20.68 -4.30 5.95
N MET A 461 19.50 -3.72 5.73
CA MET A 461 18.30 -4.50 5.39
C MET A 461 18.42 -5.17 4.02
N ALA A 462 18.91 -4.43 3.03
CA ALA A 462 19.00 -4.85 1.64
C ALA A 462 20.41 -4.57 1.08
N PRO A 463 21.36 -5.51 1.21
CA PRO A 463 22.73 -5.32 0.72
C PRO A 463 22.84 -4.95 -0.77
N GLY A 464 21.88 -5.37 -1.60
CA GLY A 464 21.80 -5.02 -3.02
C GLY A 464 21.26 -3.61 -3.32
N ALA A 465 20.96 -2.80 -2.29
CA ALA A 465 20.41 -1.45 -2.46
C ALA A 465 21.42 -0.45 -3.05
N GLU A 466 22.72 -0.69 -2.94
CA GLU A 466 23.78 0.22 -3.42
C GLU A 466 24.74 -0.47 -4.43
N PRO A 467 24.31 -0.69 -5.69
CA PRO A 467 25.20 -1.16 -6.74
C PRO A 467 26.34 -0.16 -7.01
N PRO A 468 27.47 -0.59 -7.63
CA PRO A 468 28.65 0.26 -7.83
C PRO A 468 28.37 1.62 -8.50
N ALA A 469 27.48 1.66 -9.49
CA ALA A 469 27.10 2.90 -10.17
C ALA A 469 26.34 3.88 -9.26
N VAL A 470 25.48 3.35 -8.38
CA VAL A 470 24.75 4.16 -7.39
C VAL A 470 25.71 4.64 -6.31
N LYS A 471 26.60 3.76 -5.83
CA LYS A 471 27.66 4.11 -4.87
C LYS A 471 28.51 5.27 -5.35
N ALA A 472 29.05 5.18 -6.57
CA ALA A 472 29.90 6.21 -7.16
C ALA A 472 29.18 7.58 -7.26
N LEU A 473 27.88 7.57 -7.59
CA LEU A 473 27.07 8.80 -7.61
C LEU A 473 26.92 9.39 -6.20
N LEU A 474 26.53 8.57 -5.22
CA LEU A 474 26.32 9.00 -3.83
C LEU A 474 27.62 9.54 -3.20
N GLU A 475 28.75 8.88 -3.42
CA GLU A 475 30.07 9.32 -2.94
C GLU A 475 30.45 10.69 -3.50
N ARG A 476 30.12 10.97 -4.75
CA ARG A 476 30.36 12.27 -5.39
C ARG A 476 29.46 13.38 -4.85
N MET A 477 28.22 13.05 -4.47
CA MET A 477 27.26 14.00 -3.89
C MET A 477 27.53 14.30 -2.40
N ARG A 478 28.13 13.34 -1.68
CA ARG A 478 28.30 13.37 -0.21
C ARG A 478 28.94 14.65 0.35
N PRO A 479 29.99 15.25 -0.24
CA PRO A 479 30.59 16.47 0.30
C PRO A 479 29.63 17.67 0.34
N PHE A 480 28.64 17.69 -0.56
CA PHE A 480 27.70 18.79 -0.76
C PHE A 480 26.39 18.62 0.01
N CYS A 481 26.17 17.47 0.64
CA CYS A 481 24.90 17.13 1.28
C CYS A 481 25.05 16.95 2.79
N HIS A 482 24.03 17.37 3.55
CA HIS A 482 23.83 16.96 4.94
C HIS A 482 23.45 15.47 5.01
N GLY A 483 22.74 14.96 4.00
CA GLY A 483 22.49 13.54 3.84
C GLY A 483 21.94 13.12 2.50
N LEU A 484 21.97 11.81 2.25
CA LEU A 484 21.64 11.18 0.97
C LEU A 484 21.01 9.81 1.19
N SER A 485 20.09 9.40 0.31
CA SER A 485 19.53 8.05 0.28
C SER A 485 19.05 7.68 -1.13
N GLY A 486 19.17 6.40 -1.50
CA GLY A 486 18.38 5.84 -2.61
C GLY A 486 16.89 5.83 -2.29
N CYS A 487 16.06 6.15 -3.29
CA CYS A 487 14.60 6.12 -3.17
C CYS A 487 14.06 4.68 -3.25
N GLY A 488 12.95 4.40 -2.55
CA GLY A 488 12.29 3.10 -2.56
C GLY A 488 13.22 1.96 -2.10
N ALA A 489 13.18 0.80 -2.73
CA ALA A 489 14.03 -0.34 -2.33
C ALA A 489 15.55 -0.10 -2.53
N GLY A 490 15.94 0.89 -3.35
CA GLY A 490 17.32 1.05 -3.82
C GLY A 490 17.63 0.19 -5.06
N GLY A 491 18.91 0.01 -5.38
CA GLY A 491 19.37 -0.79 -6.52
C GLY A 491 19.39 -0.03 -7.87
N GLY A 492 18.90 1.20 -7.90
CA GLY A 492 18.72 2.05 -9.08
C GLY A 492 17.71 3.15 -8.79
N GLY A 493 17.02 3.64 -9.81
CA GLY A 493 15.97 4.65 -9.68
C GLY A 493 16.54 6.03 -9.38
N PHE A 494 15.87 6.76 -8.50
CA PHE A 494 16.32 8.06 -8.01
C PHE A 494 17.12 7.95 -6.71
N VAL A 495 18.07 8.86 -6.54
CA VAL A 495 18.67 9.18 -5.24
C VAL A 495 18.16 10.54 -4.79
N ALA A 496 17.88 10.66 -3.50
CA ALA A 496 17.49 11.89 -2.84
C ALA A 496 18.63 12.40 -1.96
N GLY A 497 18.72 13.71 -1.78
CA GLY A 497 19.67 14.32 -0.87
C GLY A 497 19.25 15.69 -0.39
N ILE A 498 19.84 16.14 0.71
CA ILE A 498 19.61 17.48 1.27
C ILE A 498 20.94 18.21 1.20
N THR A 499 21.07 19.21 0.33
CA THR A 499 22.32 19.99 0.17
C THR A 499 22.60 20.85 1.39
N LYS A 500 23.87 21.20 1.58
CA LYS A 500 24.30 22.13 2.63
C LYS A 500 23.86 23.55 2.31
N ASN A 501 24.12 24.00 1.07
CA ASN A 501 23.77 25.35 0.64
C ASN A 501 22.50 25.34 -0.25
N PRO A 502 21.65 26.38 -0.17
CA PRO A 502 20.51 26.55 -1.08
C PRO A 502 20.93 26.61 -2.57
N GLY A 503 22.02 27.32 -2.86
CA GLY A 503 22.51 27.53 -4.23
C GLY A 503 23.05 26.27 -4.91
N ASP A 504 23.25 25.20 -4.15
CA ASP A 504 23.82 23.96 -4.63
C ASP A 504 22.88 23.25 -5.63
N GLN A 505 21.57 23.39 -5.44
CA GLN A 505 20.58 22.96 -6.42
C GLN A 505 20.80 23.56 -7.83
N ALA A 506 21.26 24.82 -7.88
CA ALA A 506 21.31 25.61 -9.10
C ALA A 506 22.62 25.45 -9.87
N SER A 507 23.77 25.36 -9.17
CA SER A 507 25.09 25.37 -9.82
C SER A 507 25.43 24.05 -10.51
N ARG A 508 24.97 22.90 -9.98
CA ARG A 508 25.01 21.57 -10.64
C ARG A 508 26.41 21.08 -11.06
N THR A 509 27.49 21.79 -10.71
CA THR A 509 28.86 21.57 -11.22
C THR A 509 29.47 20.25 -10.75
N TRP A 510 28.92 19.64 -9.69
CA TRP A 510 29.37 18.36 -9.15
C TRP A 510 28.66 17.13 -9.72
N LEU A 511 27.58 17.27 -10.50
CA LEU A 511 26.90 16.11 -11.08
C LEU A 511 27.64 15.60 -12.33
N PRO A 512 27.79 14.27 -12.52
CA PRO A 512 28.33 13.72 -13.76
C PRO A 512 27.50 14.15 -14.98
N VAL A 513 28.16 14.39 -16.13
CA VAL A 513 27.50 14.75 -17.41
C VAL A 513 26.44 13.71 -17.84
N VAL A 514 26.65 12.44 -17.49
CA VAL A 514 25.69 11.36 -17.76
C VAL A 514 24.39 11.52 -16.95
N CYS A 515 24.48 12.09 -15.74
CA CYS A 515 23.29 12.47 -15.00
C CYS A 515 22.59 13.65 -15.71
N LEU A 516 23.34 14.65 -16.21
CA LEU A 516 22.82 15.82 -16.93
C LEU A 516 22.08 15.47 -18.23
N ALA A 517 22.34 14.32 -18.88
CA ALA A 517 21.60 13.89 -20.07
C ALA A 517 20.13 13.54 -19.81
N TRP A 518 19.76 13.18 -18.57
CA TRP A 518 18.35 13.06 -18.15
C TRP A 518 17.68 14.42 -17.82
N TYR A 519 18.46 15.51 -17.76
CA TYR A 519 18.03 16.87 -17.37
C TYR A 519 17.68 17.79 -18.56
N VAL A 520 17.97 17.41 -19.81
CA VAL A 520 17.76 18.28 -20.99
C VAL A 520 16.27 18.54 -21.31
N LEU A 521 15.32 17.85 -20.66
CA LEU A 521 13.89 17.91 -21.01
C LEU A 521 12.95 18.61 -20.00
N VAL A 522 13.45 19.24 -18.93
CA VAL A 522 12.54 20.01 -18.04
C VAL A 522 13.11 21.36 -17.62
N GLY A 523 12.80 22.39 -18.43
CA GLY A 523 13.27 23.76 -18.29
C GLY A 523 12.56 24.56 -17.19
N SER A 524 12.74 24.20 -15.92
CA SER A 524 12.31 25.03 -14.80
C SER A 524 13.37 25.11 -13.70
N PRO A 525 13.64 26.30 -13.12
CA PRO A 525 14.68 26.51 -12.11
C PRO A 525 14.37 25.94 -10.71
N ARG A 526 13.23 25.23 -10.52
CA ARG A 526 12.79 24.67 -9.23
C ARG A 526 12.34 23.21 -9.42
N TRP A 527 13.21 22.29 -9.00
CA TRP A 527 13.25 20.86 -9.36
C TRP A 527 12.28 19.88 -8.67
N ALA A 528 12.17 19.92 -7.34
CA ALA A 528 11.35 19.08 -6.50
C ALA A 528 10.89 19.95 -5.33
N GLN A 529 9.58 20.04 -5.14
CA GLN A 529 9.00 20.73 -4.01
C GLN A 529 8.30 19.68 -3.16
N ALA A 530 8.62 19.63 -1.87
CA ALA A 530 7.71 19.12 -0.86
C ALA A 530 6.41 19.92 -1.02
N TYR A 531 5.38 19.24 -1.52
CA TYR A 531 4.12 19.92 -1.87
C TYR A 531 3.22 19.95 -0.64
N VAL A 532 3.09 21.11 -0.03
CA VAL A 532 2.08 21.39 1.00
C VAL A 532 0.80 21.85 0.31
N GLY A 533 0.02 20.90 -0.19
CA GLY A 533 -1.28 21.17 -0.81
C GLY A 533 -2.17 19.93 -0.89
N VAL A 534 -3.43 20.17 -1.23
CA VAL A 534 -4.58 19.26 -1.08
C VAL A 534 -4.34 17.87 -1.71
N ASP A 535 -4.90 16.85 -1.04
CA ASP A 535 -4.98 15.44 -1.48
C ASP A 535 -5.48 15.31 -2.93
N VAL A 536 -5.27 14.11 -3.52
CA VAL A 536 -5.56 13.72 -4.93
C VAL A 536 -6.40 14.75 -5.69
N TRP A 537 -5.77 15.42 -6.66
CA TRP A 537 -6.40 16.53 -7.35
C TRP A 537 -7.32 16.02 -8.45
N HIS A 538 -8.58 16.46 -8.43
CA HIS A 538 -9.59 16.12 -9.41
C HIS A 538 -9.84 17.31 -10.36
N GLU A 539 -9.66 17.08 -11.65
CA GLU A 539 -10.06 18.01 -12.71
C GLU A 539 -11.24 17.42 -13.48
N TYR A 540 -12.38 18.13 -13.48
CA TYR A 540 -13.58 17.71 -14.20
C TYR A 540 -13.66 18.44 -15.53
N CYS A 541 -13.94 17.70 -16.61
CA CYS A 541 -14.33 18.29 -17.89
C CYS A 541 -15.73 17.80 -18.25
N HIS A 542 -16.66 18.75 -18.34
CA HIS A 542 -18.06 18.48 -18.67
C HIS A 542 -18.35 18.43 -20.18
N ASN A 543 -17.38 18.73 -21.06
CA ASN A 543 -17.54 18.63 -22.53
C ASN A 543 -16.19 18.64 -23.30
N LEU A 544 -16.10 17.88 -24.41
CA LEU A 544 -14.97 17.89 -25.37
C LEU A 544 -14.70 19.29 -25.98
N ASN A 545 -15.75 20.10 -26.16
CA ASN A 545 -15.65 21.46 -26.73
C ASN A 545 -14.96 22.49 -25.84
N ASP A 546 -14.79 22.22 -24.55
CA ASP A 546 -14.15 23.15 -23.60
C ASP A 546 -12.61 23.06 -23.66
N PHE A 547 -12.06 22.02 -24.32
CA PHE A 547 -10.63 21.81 -24.51
C PHE A 547 -10.09 22.46 -25.79
N GLN A 548 -10.87 22.54 -26.88
CA GLN A 548 -10.43 23.25 -28.10
C GLN A 548 -10.45 24.79 -27.93
N LYS A 549 -11.09 25.29 -26.86
CA LYS A 549 -11.16 26.72 -26.53
C LYS A 549 -10.18 27.16 -25.44
N ARG A 550 -9.50 26.24 -24.75
CA ARG A 550 -8.48 26.51 -23.72
C ARG A 550 -7.12 26.07 -24.22
#